data_AF-A0A6L3F4Z2-F1
#
_entry.id   AF-A0A6L3F4Z2-F1
#
_cell.length_a   1.000
_cell.length_b   1.000
_cell.length_c   1.000
_cell.angle_alpha   90.00
_cell.angle_beta   90.00
_cell.angle_gamma   90.00
#
_symmetry.space_group_name_H-M   'P 1'
#
loop_
_entity.id
_entity.type
_entity.pdbx_description
1 polymer ?
#
loop_
_entity_poly.entity_id
_entity_poly.type
_entity_poly.pdbx_seq_one_letter_code
_entity_poly.pdbx_strand_id
1 'polypeptide(L)'
;GFYILFLQWREAGPVHAVLGFFFAPYMYIWGWINAKKLQIIDIMIFMTVVSIMAIAFITISTAQTAANALAAFNDLEESGAFTTTTTNADGTINISSSGPALGSEDAISMGSVNVGGSVTGQINDMFEVHEYTFNGSAGQTITIRGNATNGDDTDPRVNLFAPDGNWIFGDDDGGGDSNALISGYTLPSDGQYAIQVDGWGTGGYELIIN
;
A
#
# COMPACT_ATOMS: atom_id res chain seq x y z
N GLY A 1 12.85 -42.08 -12.15
CA GLY A 1 12.41 -42.54 -10.82
C GLY A 1 12.50 -44.04 -10.69
N PHE A 2 11.48 -44.77 -11.18
CA PHE A 2 11.33 -46.21 -10.94
C PHE A 2 12.42 -47.13 -11.53
N TYR A 3 13.02 -46.79 -12.68
CA TYR A 3 14.07 -47.61 -13.30
C TYR A 3 15.38 -47.67 -12.50
N ILE A 4 15.77 -46.55 -11.86
CA ILE A 4 16.98 -46.47 -11.04
C ILE A 4 16.79 -47.22 -9.71
N LEU A 5 15.60 -47.10 -9.11
CA LEU A 5 15.22 -47.85 -7.91
C LEU A 5 15.26 -49.37 -8.16
N PHE A 6 14.82 -49.81 -9.34
CA PHE A 6 14.85 -51.22 -9.75
C PHE A 6 16.28 -51.76 -9.93
N LEU A 7 17.20 -51.00 -10.54
CA LEU A 7 18.60 -51.40 -10.69
C LEU A 7 19.34 -51.46 -9.35
N GLN A 8 19.03 -50.55 -8.43
CA GLN A 8 19.63 -50.51 -7.08
C GLN A 8 19.16 -51.68 -6.20
N TRP A 9 17.91 -52.14 -6.35
CA TRP A 9 17.41 -53.36 -5.71
C TRP A 9 18.18 -54.62 -6.17
N ARG A 10 18.52 -54.68 -7.46
CA ARG A 10 19.25 -55.81 -8.06
C ARG A 10 20.71 -55.92 -7.60
N GLU A 11 21.37 -54.80 -7.31
CA GLU A 11 22.81 -54.79 -6.99
C GLU A 11 23.14 -54.57 -5.50
N ALA A 12 22.32 -53.83 -4.74
CA ALA A 12 22.65 -53.42 -3.37
C ALA A 12 21.67 -53.92 -2.29
N GLY A 13 20.62 -54.66 -2.69
CA GLY A 13 19.64 -55.25 -1.77
C GLY A 13 18.56 -54.27 -1.24
N PRO A 14 17.51 -54.80 -0.58
CA PRO A 14 16.25 -54.09 -0.33
C PRO A 14 16.33 -52.88 0.62
N VAL A 15 17.35 -52.80 1.46
CA VAL A 15 17.54 -51.68 2.42
C VAL A 15 17.81 -50.35 1.70
N HIS A 16 18.40 -50.38 0.49
CA HIS A 16 18.76 -49.18 -0.25
C HIS A 16 17.61 -48.55 -1.06
N ALA A 17 16.49 -49.26 -1.24
CA ALA A 17 15.33 -48.76 -2.00
C ALA A 17 14.38 -47.89 -1.16
N VAL A 18 14.39 -48.03 0.17
CA VAL A 18 13.48 -47.32 1.10
C VAL A 18 13.99 -45.91 1.47
N LEU A 19 15.27 -45.61 1.23
CA LEU A 19 15.92 -44.33 1.59
C LEU A 19 15.68 -43.17 0.61
N GLY A 20 14.79 -43.31 -0.37
CA GLY A 20 14.63 -42.37 -1.49
C GLY A 20 14.10 -40.96 -1.15
N PHE A 21 13.62 -40.70 0.07
CA PHE A 21 13.00 -39.41 0.41
C PHE A 21 13.94 -38.41 1.11
N PHE A 22 15.02 -38.87 1.76
CA PHE A 22 15.99 -37.98 2.46
C PHE A 22 17.35 -37.85 1.75
N PHE A 23 17.53 -38.54 0.63
CA PHE A 23 18.87 -38.78 0.05
C PHE A 23 18.98 -38.31 -1.42
N ALA A 24 18.16 -37.37 -1.88
CA ALA A 24 18.19 -36.88 -3.26
C ALA A 24 19.59 -36.40 -3.73
N PRO A 25 20.38 -35.66 -2.92
CA PRO A 25 21.75 -35.28 -3.31
C PRO A 25 22.69 -36.49 -3.40
N TYR A 26 22.58 -37.43 -2.46
CA TYR A 26 23.43 -38.62 -2.43
C TYR A 26 23.12 -39.58 -3.58
N MET A 27 21.84 -39.82 -3.89
CA MET A 27 21.44 -40.68 -5.00
C MET A 27 21.88 -40.08 -6.35
N TYR A 28 21.84 -38.76 -6.45
CA TYR A 28 22.33 -38.04 -7.62
C TYR A 28 23.85 -38.17 -7.79
N ILE A 29 24.62 -37.96 -6.71
CA ILE A 29 26.09 -38.14 -6.72
C ILE A 29 26.48 -39.60 -6.99
N TRP A 30 25.84 -40.56 -6.31
CA TRP A 30 26.07 -41.99 -6.51
C TRP A 30 25.71 -42.44 -7.94
N GLY A 31 24.62 -41.91 -8.50
CA GLY A 31 24.19 -42.13 -9.87
C GLY A 31 25.24 -41.69 -10.88
N TRP A 32 25.84 -40.50 -10.69
CA TRP A 32 26.96 -40.03 -11.51
C TRP A 32 28.23 -40.88 -11.36
N ILE A 33 28.58 -41.31 -10.13
CA ILE A 33 29.76 -42.17 -9.87
C ILE A 33 29.64 -43.51 -10.63
N ASN A 34 28.44 -44.06 -10.75
CA ASN A 34 28.21 -45.35 -11.41
C ASN A 34 27.64 -45.23 -12.83
N ALA A 35 27.51 -44.03 -13.38
CA ALA A 35 26.78 -43.78 -14.63
C ALA A 35 27.32 -44.58 -15.82
N LYS A 36 28.65 -44.71 -15.93
CA LYS A 36 29.33 -45.51 -16.96
C LYS A 36 29.14 -47.01 -16.77
N LYS A 37 29.20 -47.49 -15.51
CA LYS A 37 29.07 -48.92 -15.17
C LYS A 37 27.65 -49.42 -15.42
N LEU A 38 26.66 -48.58 -15.11
CA LEU A 38 25.24 -48.91 -15.22
C LEU A 38 24.62 -48.49 -16.57
N GLN A 39 25.40 -47.86 -17.46
CA GLN A 39 24.94 -47.33 -18.75
C GLN A 39 23.75 -46.37 -18.64
N ILE A 40 23.74 -45.52 -17.60
CA ILE A 40 22.65 -44.56 -17.31
C ILE A 40 23.04 -43.09 -17.56
N ILE A 41 24.12 -42.85 -18.32
CA ILE A 41 24.66 -41.49 -18.55
C ILE A 41 23.60 -40.54 -19.11
N ASP A 42 22.85 -40.97 -20.12
CA ASP A 42 21.83 -40.14 -20.77
C ASP A 42 20.70 -39.77 -19.80
N ILE A 43 20.32 -40.71 -18.93
CA ILE A 43 19.31 -40.49 -17.88
C ILE A 43 19.83 -39.48 -16.85
N MET A 44 21.11 -39.53 -16.49
CA MET A 44 21.71 -38.59 -15.54
C MET A 44 21.83 -37.18 -16.11
N ILE A 45 22.24 -37.03 -17.38
CA ILE A 45 22.26 -35.73 -18.07
C ILE A 45 20.86 -35.12 -18.09
N PHE A 46 19.85 -35.91 -18.49
CA PHE A 46 18.46 -35.44 -18.53
C PHE A 46 17.96 -34.97 -17.15
N MET A 47 18.18 -35.75 -16.09
CA MET A 47 17.74 -35.39 -14.74
C MET A 47 18.47 -34.15 -14.19
N THR A 48 19.74 -33.95 -14.57
CA THR A 48 20.51 -32.75 -14.23
C THR A 48 19.88 -31.48 -14.80
N VAL A 49 19.54 -31.50 -16.10
CA VAL A 49 18.92 -30.37 -16.79
C VAL A 49 17.55 -30.05 -16.17
N VAL A 50 16.75 -31.07 -15.87
CA VAL A 50 15.44 -30.90 -15.20
C VAL A 50 15.60 -30.28 -13.81
N SER A 51 16.57 -30.73 -13.00
CA SER A 51 16.81 -30.16 -11.67
C SER A 51 17.28 -28.70 -11.73
N ILE A 52 18.14 -28.33 -12.68
CA ILE A 52 18.57 -26.94 -12.86
C ILE A 52 17.38 -26.05 -13.27
N MET A 53 16.55 -26.51 -14.22
CA MET A 53 15.35 -25.79 -14.64
C MET A 53 14.34 -25.63 -13.49
N ALA A 54 14.15 -26.65 -12.66
CA ALA A 54 13.28 -26.57 -11.49
C ALA A 54 13.79 -25.56 -10.45
N ILE A 55 15.11 -25.53 -10.19
CA ILE A 55 15.72 -24.54 -9.29
C ILE A 55 15.56 -23.13 -9.86
N ALA A 56 15.87 -22.93 -11.15
CA ALA A 56 15.70 -21.64 -11.82
C ALA A 56 14.23 -21.15 -11.75
N PHE A 57 13.27 -22.05 -11.97
CA PHE A 57 11.85 -21.73 -11.86
C PHE A 57 11.45 -21.31 -10.43
N ILE A 58 11.94 -22.01 -9.40
CA ILE A 58 11.71 -21.63 -8.00
C ILE A 58 12.33 -20.25 -7.69
N THR A 59 13.53 -19.95 -8.18
CA THR A 59 14.15 -18.63 -7.94
C THR A 59 13.41 -17.50 -8.64
N ILE A 60 12.86 -17.76 -9.83
CA ILE A 60 12.08 -16.77 -10.57
C ILE A 60 10.73 -16.53 -9.87
N SER A 61 10.07 -17.57 -9.34
CA SER A 61 8.79 -17.40 -8.66
C SER A 61 8.92 -16.68 -7.32
N THR A 62 10.01 -16.91 -6.57
CA THR A 62 10.29 -16.16 -5.32
C THR A 62 10.67 -14.72 -5.63
N ALA A 63 11.49 -14.48 -6.66
CA ALA A 63 11.82 -13.13 -7.11
C ALA A 63 10.57 -12.36 -7.59
N GLN A 64 9.66 -13.02 -8.33
CA GLN A 64 8.40 -12.41 -8.75
C GLN A 64 7.49 -12.09 -7.56
N THR A 65 7.40 -12.98 -6.58
CA THR A 65 6.63 -12.73 -5.35
C THR A 65 7.21 -11.55 -4.57
N ALA A 66 8.53 -11.46 -4.46
CA ALA A 66 9.22 -10.34 -3.82
C ALA A 66 9.01 -9.03 -4.61
N ALA A 67 9.08 -9.07 -5.94
CA ALA A 67 8.82 -7.91 -6.79
C ALA A 67 7.36 -7.43 -6.69
N ASN A 68 6.40 -8.35 -6.62
CA ASN A 68 4.99 -8.02 -6.43
C ASN A 68 4.75 -7.44 -5.03
N ALA A 69 5.43 -7.96 -4.00
CA ALA A 69 5.34 -7.42 -2.65
C ALA A 69 5.99 -6.03 -2.54
N LEU A 70 7.11 -5.81 -3.24
CA LEU A 70 7.76 -4.51 -3.33
C LEU A 70 6.90 -3.51 -4.10
N ALA A 71 6.26 -3.92 -5.20
CA ALA A 71 5.31 -3.09 -5.93
C ALA A 71 4.12 -2.70 -5.05
N ALA A 72 3.51 -3.67 -4.34
CA ALA A 72 2.43 -3.38 -3.41
C ALA A 72 2.86 -2.46 -2.26
N PHE A 73 4.12 -2.56 -1.79
CA PHE A 73 4.65 -1.66 -0.77
C PHE A 73 4.86 -0.24 -1.31
N ASN A 74 5.42 -0.11 -2.52
CA ASN A 74 5.58 1.18 -3.18
C ASN A 74 4.23 1.83 -3.51
N ASP A 75 3.22 1.02 -3.89
CA ASP A 75 1.85 1.49 -4.11
C ASP A 75 1.22 2.00 -2.80
N LEU A 76 1.56 1.39 -1.66
CA LEU A 76 1.12 1.86 -0.34
C LEU A 76 1.84 3.16 0.06
N GLU A 77 3.14 3.27 -0.21
CA GLU A 77 3.93 4.49 0.00
C GLU A 77 3.42 5.65 -0.87
N GLU A 78 3.19 5.41 -2.15
CA GLU A 78 2.63 6.40 -3.09
C GLU A 78 1.18 6.75 -2.74
N SER A 79 0.43 5.83 -2.14
CA SER A 79 -0.90 6.14 -1.63
C SER A 79 -0.84 7.01 -0.38
N GLY A 80 0.17 6.93 0.49
CA GLY A 80 0.14 7.55 1.84
C GLY A 80 -0.80 6.84 2.83
N ALA A 81 -1.36 5.68 2.46
CA ALA A 81 -2.23 4.89 3.33
C ALA A 81 -1.40 4.08 4.34
N PHE A 82 -1.17 4.66 5.51
CA PHE A 82 -0.49 4.01 6.63
C PHE A 82 -1.51 3.65 7.71
N THR A 83 -1.70 2.35 7.95
CA THR A 83 -2.50 1.87 9.09
C THR A 83 -1.64 1.87 10.36
N THR A 84 -1.81 2.88 11.20
CA THR A 84 -1.22 2.86 12.55
C THR A 84 -2.11 2.01 13.45
N THR A 85 -1.50 0.99 14.05
CA THR A 85 -2.14 0.14 15.05
C THR A 85 -1.64 0.56 16.43
N THR A 86 -2.48 1.19 17.23
CA THR A 86 -2.15 1.51 18.62
C THR A 86 -2.91 0.57 19.55
N THR A 87 -2.18 -0.16 20.38
CA THR A 87 -2.79 -0.95 21.46
C THR A 87 -2.93 -0.07 22.70
N ASN A 88 -4.16 0.17 23.12
CA ASN A 88 -4.45 0.92 24.35
C ASN A 88 -4.04 0.10 25.59
N ALA A 89 -3.86 0.80 26.71
CA ALA A 89 -3.51 0.17 28.00
C ALA A 89 -4.57 -0.84 28.51
N ASP A 90 -5.79 -0.78 27.98
CA ASP A 90 -6.89 -1.70 28.27
C ASP A 90 -6.95 -2.93 27.32
N GLY A 91 -5.98 -3.05 26.41
CA GLY A 91 -5.89 -4.15 25.46
C GLY A 91 -6.74 -4.00 24.20
N THR A 92 -7.43 -2.87 24.02
CA THR A 92 -8.13 -2.57 22.77
C THR A 92 -7.17 -2.12 21.67
N ILE A 93 -7.45 -2.52 20.42
CA ILE A 93 -6.66 -2.14 19.24
C ILE A 93 -7.39 -1.03 18.50
N ASN A 94 -6.81 0.17 18.47
CA ASN A 94 -7.26 1.24 17.60
C ASN A 94 -6.51 1.14 16.27
N ILE A 95 -7.25 0.82 15.20
CA ILE A 95 -6.72 0.84 13.83
C ILE A 95 -7.12 2.19 13.24
N SER A 96 -6.15 3.07 13.07
CA SER A 96 -6.34 4.33 12.34
C SER A 96 -5.70 4.15 10.97
N SER A 97 -6.52 4.00 9.93
CA SER A 97 -6.06 4.15 8.55
C SER A 97 -5.95 5.65 8.28
N SER A 98 -4.75 6.18 8.07
CA SER A 98 -4.68 7.36 7.21
C SER A 98 -5.23 6.91 5.86
N GLY A 99 -6.23 7.62 5.34
CA GLY A 99 -6.55 7.49 3.92
C GLY A 99 -5.31 7.80 3.09
N PRO A 100 -5.35 7.57 1.77
CA PRO A 100 -4.26 8.10 0.96
C PRO A 100 -4.09 9.59 1.28
N ALA A 101 -2.86 10.03 1.55
CA ALA A 101 -2.60 11.45 1.78
C ALA A 101 -2.87 12.15 0.45
N LEU A 102 -4.08 12.67 0.30
CA LEU A 102 -4.53 13.33 -0.91
C LEU A 102 -4.02 14.77 -0.84
N GLY A 103 -2.69 14.92 -0.91
CA GLY A 103 -1.94 16.18 -0.80
C GLY A 103 -0.61 16.01 -0.05
N SER A 104 -0.23 16.97 0.82
CA SER A 104 0.98 16.91 1.65
C SER A 104 1.04 15.63 2.51
N GLU A 105 2.11 14.82 2.40
CA GLU A 105 2.34 13.63 3.25
C GLU A 105 2.33 13.95 4.75
N ASP A 106 2.65 15.19 5.12
CA ASP A 106 2.69 15.66 6.50
C ASP A 106 1.32 16.10 7.04
N ALA A 107 0.24 16.00 6.24
CA ALA A 107 -1.09 16.42 6.68
C ALA A 107 -1.70 15.46 7.70
N ILE A 108 -2.28 16.02 8.76
CA ILE A 108 -2.97 15.26 9.81
C ILE A 108 -4.36 14.88 9.31
N SER A 109 -4.64 13.59 9.22
CA SER A 109 -5.96 13.10 8.80
C SER A 109 -7.02 13.35 9.87
N MET A 110 -8.02 14.18 9.54
CA MET A 110 -9.11 14.60 10.43
C MET A 110 -10.43 13.83 10.19
N GLY A 111 -10.45 12.95 9.19
CA GLY A 111 -11.59 12.08 8.87
C GLY A 111 -12.42 12.57 7.68
N SER A 112 -13.68 12.11 7.61
CA SER A 112 -14.57 12.42 6.49
C SER A 112 -15.71 13.35 6.88
N VAL A 113 -16.07 14.26 5.97
CA VAL A 113 -17.16 15.23 6.11
C VAL A 113 -18.14 15.03 4.97
N ASN A 114 -19.43 15.00 5.28
CA ASN A 114 -20.46 14.88 4.25
C ASN A 114 -20.70 16.23 3.57
N VAL A 115 -21.04 16.20 2.27
CA VAL A 115 -21.55 17.40 1.59
C VAL A 115 -22.87 17.83 2.26
N GLY A 116 -22.98 19.12 2.58
CA GLY A 116 -24.01 19.71 3.44
C GLY A 116 -23.66 19.75 4.93
N GLY A 117 -22.43 19.36 5.30
CA GLY A 117 -21.95 19.32 6.69
C GLY A 117 -20.90 20.38 7.02
N SER A 118 -20.60 20.52 8.31
CA SER A 118 -19.47 21.32 8.80
C SER A 118 -18.70 20.59 9.91
N VAL A 119 -17.44 20.98 10.08
CA VAL A 119 -16.53 20.50 11.13
C VAL A 119 -15.67 21.64 11.63
N THR A 120 -15.23 21.55 12.88
CA THR A 120 -14.30 22.51 13.48
C THR A 120 -12.94 21.86 13.72
N GLY A 121 -11.87 22.61 13.53
CA GLY A 121 -10.49 22.20 13.84
C GLY A 121 -9.74 23.28 14.61
N GLN A 122 -8.52 22.94 15.06
CA GLN A 122 -7.61 23.83 15.79
C GLN A 122 -6.20 23.64 15.24
N ILE A 123 -5.64 24.67 14.61
CA ILE A 123 -4.25 24.72 14.14
C ILE A 123 -3.38 25.16 15.32
N ASN A 124 -2.54 24.26 15.82
CA ASN A 124 -1.69 24.49 17.00
C ASN A 124 -0.27 24.94 16.61
N ASP A 125 0.15 24.70 15.36
CA ASP A 125 1.42 25.12 14.81
C ASP A 125 1.23 25.74 13.41
N MET A 126 2.04 26.75 13.06
CA MET A 126 1.95 27.45 11.77
C MET A 126 2.26 26.57 10.54
N PHE A 127 2.84 25.38 10.75
CA PHE A 127 3.11 24.40 9.70
C PHE A 127 2.14 23.22 9.74
N GLU A 128 1.15 23.23 10.64
CA GLU A 128 0.15 22.18 10.76
C GLU A 128 -0.86 22.26 9.60
N VAL A 129 -1.07 21.12 8.95
CA VAL A 129 -2.03 20.97 7.85
C VAL A 129 -3.02 19.88 8.22
N HIS A 130 -4.31 20.18 8.12
CA HIS A 130 -5.38 19.24 8.41
C HIS A 130 -6.03 18.75 7.12
N GLU A 131 -6.21 17.44 6.98
CA GLU A 131 -6.85 16.84 5.81
C GLU A 131 -8.22 16.26 6.16
N TYR A 132 -9.23 16.66 5.38
CA TYR A 132 -10.57 16.10 5.42
C TYR A 132 -10.91 15.45 4.08
N THR A 133 -11.72 14.40 4.11
CA THR A 133 -12.21 13.73 2.89
C THR A 133 -13.71 13.87 2.73
N PHE A 134 -14.20 13.88 1.49
CA PHE A 134 -15.63 13.80 1.20
C PHE A 134 -15.88 13.00 -0.09
N ASN A 135 -17.05 12.36 -0.18
CA ASN A 135 -17.43 11.66 -1.40
C ASN A 135 -18.16 12.62 -2.34
N GLY A 136 -17.68 12.73 -3.58
CA GLY A 136 -18.24 13.57 -4.62
C GLY A 136 -18.68 12.76 -5.84
N SER A 137 -19.67 13.28 -6.57
CA SER A 137 -20.12 12.72 -7.84
C SER A 137 -19.84 13.65 -9.02
N ALA A 138 -19.55 13.08 -10.19
CA ALA A 138 -19.35 13.83 -11.42
C ALA A 138 -20.58 14.71 -11.74
N GLY A 139 -20.34 15.99 -12.02
CA GLY A 139 -21.39 16.98 -12.27
C GLY A 139 -22.03 17.57 -11.00
N GLN A 140 -21.68 17.09 -9.81
CA GLN A 140 -22.08 17.73 -8.56
C GLN A 140 -21.37 19.07 -8.41
N THR A 141 -22.11 20.11 -8.02
CA THR A 141 -21.54 21.42 -7.73
C THR A 141 -21.43 21.59 -6.22
N ILE A 142 -20.24 21.95 -5.74
CA ILE A 142 -19.96 22.14 -4.32
C ILE A 142 -19.50 23.57 -4.02
N THR A 143 -19.68 23.97 -2.77
CA THR A 143 -19.08 25.18 -2.19
C THR A 143 -18.38 24.82 -0.90
N ILE A 144 -17.09 25.14 -0.81
CA ILE A 144 -16.27 24.89 0.39
C ILE A 144 -15.91 26.23 1.01
N ARG A 145 -16.11 26.36 2.32
CA ARG A 145 -15.76 27.56 3.08
C ARG A 145 -14.91 27.20 4.29
N GLY A 146 -13.81 27.92 4.49
CA GLY A 146 -12.99 27.84 5.70
C GLY A 146 -13.08 29.15 6.46
N ASN A 147 -13.62 29.13 7.67
CA ASN A 147 -13.80 30.33 8.49
C ASN A 147 -12.92 30.27 9.73
N ALA A 148 -12.29 31.38 10.10
CA ALA A 148 -11.72 31.52 11.44
C ALA A 148 -12.83 31.43 12.50
N THR A 149 -12.59 30.76 13.63
CA THR A 149 -13.53 30.81 14.75
C THR A 149 -13.42 32.14 15.50
N ASN A 150 -14.55 32.65 15.98
CA ASN A 150 -14.62 33.97 16.63
C ASN A 150 -13.59 34.13 17.77
N GLY A 151 -12.69 35.10 17.60
CA GLY A 151 -11.69 35.48 18.61
C GLY A 151 -10.29 34.94 18.38
N ASP A 152 -10.10 34.11 17.34
CA ASP A 152 -8.80 33.60 16.93
C ASP A 152 -8.24 34.37 15.73
N ASP A 153 -6.93 34.56 15.68
CA ASP A 153 -6.20 35.23 14.57
C ASP A 153 -5.87 34.25 13.42
N THR A 154 -6.57 33.11 13.33
CA THR A 154 -6.37 32.14 12.25
C THR A 154 -6.80 32.74 10.92
N ASP A 155 -5.93 32.66 9.92
CA ASP A 155 -6.24 32.99 8.52
C ASP A 155 -6.26 31.69 7.71
N PRO A 156 -7.42 30.97 7.66
CA PRO A 156 -7.49 29.64 7.11
C PRO A 156 -7.50 29.65 5.58
N ARG A 157 -6.58 28.87 5.00
CA ARG A 157 -6.54 28.52 3.59
C ARG A 157 -7.12 27.14 3.36
N VAL A 158 -7.86 26.98 2.27
CA VAL A 158 -8.47 25.72 1.85
C VAL A 158 -7.94 25.30 0.49
N ASN A 159 -7.46 24.06 0.38
CA ASN A 159 -6.98 23.44 -0.84
C ASN A 159 -7.81 22.19 -1.17
N LEU A 160 -8.34 22.09 -2.38
CA LEU A 160 -9.13 20.97 -2.88
C LEU A 160 -8.28 20.08 -3.79
N PHE A 161 -8.34 18.76 -3.55
CA PHE A 161 -7.64 17.74 -4.32
C PHE A 161 -8.63 16.73 -4.92
N ALA A 162 -8.33 16.29 -6.13
CA ALA A 162 -9.07 15.27 -6.87
C ALA A 162 -8.85 13.87 -6.28
N PRO A 163 -9.69 12.86 -6.64
CA PRO A 163 -9.55 11.49 -6.15
C PRO A 163 -8.27 10.77 -6.58
N ASP A 164 -7.56 11.31 -7.57
CA ASP A 164 -6.25 10.85 -8.00
C ASP A 164 -5.09 11.57 -7.29
N GLY A 165 -5.39 12.41 -6.28
CA GLY A 165 -4.42 13.18 -5.52
C GLY A 165 -3.97 14.48 -6.19
N ASN A 166 -4.45 14.79 -7.40
CA ASN A 166 -4.07 16.03 -8.08
C ASN A 166 -4.72 17.25 -7.43
N TRP A 167 -3.93 18.29 -7.17
CA TRP A 167 -4.45 19.58 -6.72
C TRP A 167 -5.37 20.19 -7.78
N ILE A 168 -6.58 20.57 -7.39
CA ILE A 168 -7.57 21.19 -8.25
C ILE A 168 -7.51 22.72 -8.12
N PHE A 169 -7.69 23.21 -6.89
CA PHE A 169 -7.86 24.62 -6.60
C PHE A 169 -7.63 24.91 -5.12
N GLY A 170 -7.24 26.12 -4.77
CA GLY A 170 -7.12 26.57 -3.39
C GLY A 170 -7.44 28.05 -3.28
N ASP A 171 -7.95 28.45 -2.13
CA ASP A 171 -8.30 29.83 -1.83
C ASP A 171 -8.04 30.13 -0.35
N ASP A 172 -7.56 31.34 -0.06
CA ASP A 172 -7.27 31.89 1.27
C ASP A 172 -8.07 33.17 1.57
N ASP A 173 -8.56 33.90 0.56
CA ASP A 173 -9.14 35.24 0.77
C ASP A 173 -10.55 35.46 0.14
N GLY A 174 -11.08 34.50 -0.61
CA GLY A 174 -12.32 34.68 -1.39
C GLY A 174 -13.61 34.77 -0.56
N GLY A 175 -13.57 34.46 0.74
CA GLY A 175 -14.72 34.42 1.65
C GLY A 175 -14.99 35.69 2.46
N GLY A 176 -14.11 36.70 2.34
CA GLY A 176 -14.13 37.94 3.14
C GLY A 176 -13.55 37.74 4.55
N ASP A 177 -13.00 38.81 5.14
CA ASP A 177 -12.31 38.78 6.44
C ASP A 177 -11.15 37.75 6.53
N SER A 178 -10.42 37.53 5.42
CA SER A 178 -9.33 36.52 5.26
C SER A 178 -9.81 35.07 5.50
N ASN A 179 -11.04 34.78 5.05
CA ASN A 179 -11.59 33.42 5.06
C ASN A 179 -11.52 32.85 3.64
N ALA A 180 -11.23 31.56 3.53
CA ALA A 180 -11.26 30.83 2.27
C ALA A 180 -12.68 30.56 1.75
N LEU A 181 -12.89 30.68 0.44
CA LEU A 181 -14.13 30.30 -0.24
C LEU A 181 -13.90 29.75 -1.67
N ILE A 182 -14.10 28.44 -1.81
CA ILE A 182 -14.24 27.80 -3.12
C ILE A 182 -15.73 27.77 -3.48
N SER A 183 -16.19 28.71 -4.29
CA SER A 183 -17.61 28.85 -4.63
C SER A 183 -17.99 28.16 -5.95
N GLY A 184 -18.95 27.22 -5.88
CA GLY A 184 -19.64 26.68 -7.05
C GLY A 184 -18.78 25.83 -7.98
N TYR A 185 -17.85 25.05 -7.46
CA TYR A 185 -16.99 24.18 -8.26
C TYR A 185 -17.73 22.90 -8.67
N THR A 186 -17.74 22.58 -9.97
CA THR A 186 -18.36 21.35 -10.50
C THR A 186 -17.34 20.22 -10.57
N LEU A 187 -17.61 19.11 -9.88
CA LEU A 187 -16.73 17.96 -9.81
C LEU A 187 -16.65 17.21 -11.15
N PRO A 188 -15.44 16.91 -11.66
CA PRO A 188 -15.28 16.27 -12.98
C PRO A 188 -15.51 14.76 -12.96
N SER A 189 -15.36 14.10 -11.81
CA SER A 189 -15.42 12.64 -11.68
C SER A 189 -16.07 12.19 -10.37
N ASP A 190 -16.56 10.96 -10.35
CA ASP A 190 -16.95 10.29 -9.11
C ASP A 190 -15.71 9.91 -8.30
N GLY A 191 -15.77 10.02 -6.97
CA GLY A 191 -14.70 9.53 -6.10
C GLY A 191 -14.65 10.23 -4.75
N GLN A 192 -13.64 9.86 -3.96
CA GLN A 192 -13.30 10.53 -2.72
C GLN A 192 -12.37 11.69 -3.01
N TYR A 193 -12.78 12.90 -2.67
CA TYR A 193 -11.98 14.12 -2.77
C TYR A 193 -11.39 14.45 -1.40
N ALA A 194 -10.31 15.23 -1.39
CA ALA A 194 -9.73 15.74 -0.15
C ALA A 194 -9.67 17.25 -0.10
N ILE A 195 -9.72 17.76 1.12
CA ILE A 195 -9.65 19.16 1.45
C ILE A 195 -8.55 19.30 2.50
N GLN A 196 -7.49 20.03 2.16
CA GLN A 196 -6.47 20.42 3.12
C GLN A 196 -6.77 21.82 3.64
N VAL A 197 -6.76 21.97 4.96
CA VAL A 197 -6.90 23.24 5.67
C VAL A 197 -5.58 23.53 6.36
N ASP A 198 -4.99 24.65 6.01
CA ASP A 198 -3.81 25.22 6.67
C ASP A 198 -4.12 26.69 6.97
N GLY A 199 -3.19 27.44 7.57
CA GLY A 199 -3.44 28.85 7.78
C GLY A 199 -2.25 29.65 8.25
N TRP A 200 -2.36 30.96 8.10
CA TRP A 200 -1.38 31.87 8.68
C TRP A 200 -1.76 32.12 10.14
N GLY A 201 -0.97 31.56 11.06
CA GLY A 201 -1.20 31.67 12.49
C GLY A 201 -1.77 30.39 13.10
N THR A 202 -2.07 30.47 14.40
CA THR A 202 -2.62 29.35 15.19
C THR A 202 -3.98 29.75 15.72
N GLY A 203 -4.90 28.80 15.77
CA GLY A 203 -6.23 28.99 16.33
C GLY A 203 -7.28 28.12 15.65
N GLY A 204 -8.55 28.37 15.96
CA GLY A 204 -9.63 27.56 15.44
C GLY A 204 -10.10 27.98 14.05
N TYR A 205 -10.67 27.00 13.36
CA TYR A 205 -11.41 27.22 12.13
C TYR A 205 -12.65 26.31 12.07
N GLU A 206 -13.61 26.71 11.23
CA GLU A 206 -14.75 25.91 10.79
C GLU A 206 -14.66 25.67 9.28
N LEU A 207 -14.66 24.40 8.88
CA LEU A 207 -14.77 23.98 7.48
C LEU A 207 -16.22 23.59 7.18
N ILE A 208 -16.79 24.15 6.12
CA ILE A 208 -18.16 23.92 5.69
C ILE A 208 -18.15 23.45 4.24
N ILE A 209 -18.89 22.39 3.92
CA ILE A 209 -19.06 21.86 2.57
C ILE A 209 -20.55 21.88 2.23
N ASN A 210 -20.96 22.57 1.18
CA ASN A 210 -22.35 22.65 0.70
C ASN A 210 -22.49 22.16 -0.73
#